data_AF-A0A2L2X4X8-F1
#
_entry.id   AF-A0A2L2X4X8-F1
#
_cell.length_a   1.000
_cell.length_b   1.000
_cell.length_c   1.000
_cell.angle_alpha   90.00
_cell.angle_beta   90.00
_cell.angle_gamma   90.00
#
_symmetry.space_group_name_H-M   'P 1'
#
loop_
_entity.id
_entity.type
_entity.pdbx_description
1 polymer ?
#
loop_
_entity_poly.entity_id
_entity_poly.type
_entity_poly.pdbx_seq_one_letter_code
_entity_poly.pdbx_strand_id
1 'polypeptide(L)'
;MNWKRLLTCVAFLLTFALWTNAAQAEPFKDVDSEHWAVKEIEKCVYSGYLKLDENGHFAPLGTISRVDFISALLRVLRSEDIQVVERSSFKDVGNKTRGQHSILTSRQMRIIYGYPDKTFKPESNVTRSETMSIIANITKKFTTDTSVLDKFYDQNSIPGWARALFAKNIRNNLYVNYPDPDMLRPNDKLTRAEAAVLLAKISENLELVEAKYLGKQKDSAIFVRNEYLNTYAKAPRNVVEIWNIKLLVEAGNVFPAKFESNINSKSQSTKVGDLVNFVVVDDIYTNENTLVIPAQTRFDASVVKIEKTKWKEKNSKALLTLNKAKLPDGTVIPVAAVPLTKSGKLVPIQKNTKHTSKNYQEESKTDFLINYSRVLYPVVKYDNKIGDGLYILLTGDLVIPYEEL
;
A
#
# COMPACT_ATOMS: atom_id res chain seq x y z
N MET A 1 46.04 -13.05 48.68
CA MET A 1 44.70 -13.63 48.90
C MET A 1 43.69 -12.49 48.98
N ASN A 2 42.64 -12.36 48.17
CA ASN A 2 42.35 -13.01 46.88
C ASN A 2 41.37 -12.10 46.09
N TRP A 3 41.84 -11.33 45.08
CA TRP A 3 40.99 -10.36 44.33
C TRP A 3 39.85 -11.04 43.54
N LYS A 4 39.93 -12.37 43.35
CA LYS A 4 38.99 -13.21 42.56
C LYS A 4 37.55 -13.34 43.13
N ARG A 5 37.06 -12.43 43.97
CA ARG A 5 35.71 -12.49 44.57
C ARG A 5 34.84 -11.23 44.37
N LEU A 6 35.27 -10.26 43.56
CA LEU A 6 34.47 -9.07 43.23
C LEU A 6 34.00 -9.00 41.75
N LEU A 7 34.04 -10.13 41.04
CA LEU A 7 33.69 -10.20 39.60
C LEU A 7 32.49 -11.12 39.29
N THR A 8 31.86 -11.72 40.30
CA THR A 8 30.78 -12.71 40.14
C THR A 8 29.36 -12.15 40.28
N CYS A 9 29.17 -10.84 40.46
CA CYS A 9 27.84 -10.21 40.60
C CYS A 9 27.48 -9.19 39.50
N VAL A 10 28.36 -8.93 38.53
CA VAL A 10 28.10 -7.98 37.42
C VAL A 10 27.92 -8.71 36.08
N ALA A 11 28.48 -9.91 35.92
CA ALA A 11 28.42 -10.69 34.68
C ALA A 11 27.09 -11.45 34.44
N PHE A 12 26.13 -11.43 35.38
CA PHE A 12 24.84 -12.13 35.26
C PHE A 12 23.63 -11.21 35.07
N LEU A 13 23.86 -9.88 34.95
CA LEU A 13 22.81 -8.86 34.74
C LEU A 13 22.84 -8.27 33.31
N LEU A 14 23.55 -8.90 32.38
CA LEU A 14 23.80 -8.38 31.02
C LEU A 14 23.51 -9.37 29.87
N THR A 15 22.85 -10.50 30.14
CA THR A 15 22.43 -11.47 29.10
C THR A 15 20.93 -11.63 28.94
N PHE A 16 20.10 -11.04 29.83
CA PHE A 16 18.69 -10.76 29.56
C PHE A 16 18.52 -9.43 28.80
N ALA A 17 19.28 -9.28 27.70
CA ALA A 17 18.81 -8.48 26.59
C ALA A 17 17.60 -9.23 26.04
N LEU A 18 16.40 -8.88 26.52
CA LEU A 18 15.16 -9.38 25.97
C LEU A 18 15.16 -9.04 24.49
N TRP A 19 15.32 -10.07 23.64
CA TRP A 19 14.93 -10.00 22.25
C TRP A 19 13.42 -9.94 22.23
N THR A 20 12.87 -8.77 22.55
CA THR A 20 11.53 -8.40 22.11
C THR A 20 11.61 -8.29 20.61
N ASN A 21 11.43 -9.43 19.93
CA ASN A 21 10.84 -9.40 18.60
C ASN A 21 9.58 -8.55 18.77
N ALA A 22 9.59 -7.34 18.23
CA ALA A 22 8.35 -6.61 18.07
C ALA A 22 7.49 -7.53 17.21
N ALA A 23 6.40 -8.04 17.79
CA ALA A 23 5.44 -8.81 17.02
C ALA A 23 4.98 -7.89 15.89
N GLN A 24 5.43 -8.19 14.67
CA GLN A 24 5.03 -7.45 13.49
C GLN A 24 3.51 -7.59 13.43
N ALA A 25 2.80 -6.46 13.39
CA ALA A 25 1.35 -6.50 13.36
C ALA A 25 0.93 -7.26 12.09
N GLU A 26 0.10 -8.29 12.24
CA GLU A 26 -0.40 -9.02 11.09
C GLU A 26 -1.17 -8.05 10.19
N PRO A 27 -0.79 -7.87 8.91
CA PRO A 27 -1.34 -6.81 8.07
C PRO A 27 -2.84 -7.00 7.79
N PHE A 28 -3.34 -8.23 7.97
CA PHE A 28 -4.74 -8.62 7.82
C PHE A 28 -5.17 -9.49 9.01
N LYS A 29 -6.39 -9.28 9.54
CA LYS A 29 -6.83 -9.90 10.80
C LYS A 29 -7.00 -11.42 10.79
N ASP A 30 -7.07 -12.03 9.61
CA ASP A 30 -7.31 -13.45 9.38
C ASP A 30 -6.30 -14.10 8.42
N VAL A 31 -5.15 -13.45 8.22
CA VAL A 31 -4.00 -14.02 7.50
C VAL A 31 -2.83 -14.03 8.47
N ASP A 32 -2.38 -15.23 8.83
CA ASP A 32 -1.21 -15.46 9.66
C ASP A 32 0.08 -15.19 8.85
N SER A 33 1.12 -14.66 9.47
CA SER A 33 2.40 -14.36 8.79
C SER A 33 3.14 -15.60 8.27
N GLU A 34 2.81 -16.81 8.77
CA GLU A 34 3.30 -18.08 8.21
C GLU A 34 2.35 -18.65 7.12
N HIS A 35 1.26 -17.97 6.79
CA HIS A 35 0.33 -18.43 5.75
C HIS A 35 1.01 -18.50 4.38
N TRP A 36 0.92 -19.66 3.73
CA TRP A 36 1.64 -20.02 2.49
C TRP A 36 1.54 -19.04 1.31
N ALA A 37 0.52 -18.18 1.30
CA ALA A 37 0.25 -17.17 0.26
C ALA A 37 0.32 -15.72 0.78
N VAL A 38 0.86 -15.47 1.98
CA VAL A 38 0.82 -14.15 2.63
C VAL A 38 1.38 -13.04 1.74
N LYS A 39 2.52 -13.29 1.08
CA LYS A 39 3.20 -12.32 0.19
C LYS A 39 2.36 -11.95 -1.03
N GLU A 40 1.74 -12.94 -1.66
CA GLU A 40 0.88 -12.73 -2.82
C GLU A 40 -0.44 -12.07 -2.42
N ILE A 41 -0.93 -12.33 -1.21
CA ILE A 41 -2.09 -11.64 -0.61
C ILE A 41 -1.76 -10.16 -0.36
N GLU A 42 -0.67 -9.87 0.37
CA GLU A 42 -0.15 -8.52 0.63
C GLU A 42 -0.03 -7.73 -0.67
N LYS A 43 0.72 -8.26 -1.65
CA LYS A 43 0.89 -7.66 -2.96
C LYS A 43 -0.44 -7.38 -3.67
N CYS A 44 -1.38 -8.32 -3.65
CA CYS A 44 -2.68 -8.14 -4.30
C CYS A 44 -3.57 -7.12 -3.58
N VAL A 45 -3.46 -6.97 -2.26
CA VAL A 45 -4.21 -5.98 -1.49
C VAL A 45 -3.59 -4.59 -1.66
N TYR A 46 -2.28 -4.44 -1.48
CA TYR A 46 -1.59 -3.16 -1.63
C TYR A 46 -1.70 -2.63 -3.08
N SER A 47 -1.49 -3.47 -4.09
CA SER A 47 -1.71 -3.10 -5.50
C SER A 47 -3.19 -2.84 -5.87
N GLY A 48 -4.13 -3.04 -4.94
CA GLY A 48 -5.57 -2.84 -5.14
C GLY A 48 -6.24 -3.84 -6.09
N TYR A 49 -5.58 -4.96 -6.41
CA TYR A 49 -6.12 -6.02 -7.25
C TYR A 49 -7.28 -6.73 -6.53
N LEU A 50 -7.05 -7.11 -5.27
CA LEU A 50 -8.04 -7.64 -4.35
C LEU A 50 -8.28 -6.64 -3.21
N LYS A 51 -9.37 -6.85 -2.45
CA LYS A 51 -9.78 -5.99 -1.33
C LYS A 51 -10.07 -6.83 -0.10
N LEU A 52 -9.87 -6.23 1.06
CA LEU A 52 -10.36 -6.70 2.36
C LEU A 52 -11.88 -6.50 2.46
N ASP A 53 -12.52 -7.17 3.42
CA ASP A 53 -13.89 -6.88 3.82
C ASP A 53 -13.99 -5.60 4.68
N GLU A 54 -15.21 -5.22 5.03
CA GLU A 54 -15.50 -4.04 5.88
C GLU A 54 -14.90 -4.14 7.30
N ASN A 55 -14.52 -5.35 7.73
CA ASN A 55 -13.94 -5.62 9.04
C ASN A 55 -12.40 -5.70 9.01
N GLY A 56 -11.77 -5.67 7.84
CA GLY A 56 -10.31 -5.81 7.66
C GLY A 56 -9.83 -7.26 7.50
N HIS A 57 -10.70 -8.19 7.11
CA HIS A 57 -10.35 -9.58 6.78
C HIS A 57 -10.08 -9.74 5.28
N PHE A 58 -9.12 -10.60 4.93
CA PHE A 58 -8.89 -11.03 3.56
C PHE A 58 -9.72 -12.27 3.18
N ALA A 59 -10.16 -13.09 4.14
CA ALA A 59 -10.85 -14.37 3.93
C ALA A 59 -10.09 -15.33 2.99
N PRO A 60 -8.84 -15.75 3.32
CA PRO A 60 -7.96 -16.52 2.42
C PRO A 60 -8.57 -17.86 1.98
N LEU A 61 -9.26 -18.55 2.89
CA LEU A 61 -9.96 -19.82 2.64
C LEU A 61 -11.32 -19.65 1.95
N GLY A 62 -11.85 -18.42 1.90
CA GLY A 62 -13.10 -18.11 1.20
C GLY A 62 -12.96 -18.24 -0.31
N THR A 63 -14.03 -18.63 -1.00
CA THR A 63 -14.04 -18.74 -2.47
C THR A 63 -14.24 -17.39 -3.15
N ILE A 64 -13.65 -17.18 -4.32
CA ILE A 64 -13.84 -15.95 -5.12
C ILE A 64 -14.95 -16.10 -6.17
N SER A 65 -15.79 -15.06 -6.31
CA SER A 65 -16.80 -15.00 -7.36
C SER A 65 -16.17 -14.80 -8.75
N ARG A 66 -16.89 -15.20 -9.80
CA ARG A 66 -16.48 -14.99 -11.19
C ARG A 66 -16.29 -13.51 -11.51
N VAL A 67 -17.15 -12.63 -11.01
CA VAL A 67 -17.03 -11.18 -11.26
C VAL A 67 -15.86 -10.55 -10.49
N ASP A 68 -15.59 -10.97 -9.26
CA ASP A 68 -14.45 -10.46 -8.50
C ASP A 68 -13.12 -10.87 -9.13
N PHE A 69 -13.00 -12.14 -9.55
CA PHE A 69 -11.79 -12.62 -10.21
C PHE A 69 -11.49 -11.86 -11.51
N ILE A 70 -12.48 -11.65 -12.39
CA ILE A 70 -12.24 -10.90 -13.64
C ILE A 70 -12.03 -9.40 -13.39
N SER A 71 -12.59 -8.85 -12.32
CA SER A 71 -12.38 -7.44 -11.95
C SER A 71 -10.95 -7.22 -11.45
N ALA A 72 -10.44 -8.15 -10.64
CA ALA A 72 -9.05 -8.14 -10.19
C ALA A 72 -8.08 -8.36 -11.36
N LEU A 73 -8.38 -9.30 -12.26
CA LEU A 73 -7.56 -9.56 -13.45
C LEU A 73 -7.48 -8.34 -14.38
N LEU A 74 -8.57 -7.60 -14.58
CA LEU A 74 -8.51 -6.37 -15.39
C LEU A 74 -7.58 -5.32 -14.80
N ARG A 75 -7.48 -5.19 -13.47
CA ARG A 75 -6.52 -4.30 -12.79
C ARG A 75 -5.07 -4.75 -12.98
N VAL A 76 -4.80 -6.05 -12.87
CA VAL A 76 -3.48 -6.64 -13.19
C VAL A 76 -3.10 -6.33 -14.65
N LEU A 77 -4.08 -6.43 -15.56
CA LEU A 77 -3.93 -6.12 -16.98
C LEU A 77 -3.94 -4.61 -17.31
N ARG A 78 -4.18 -3.73 -16.33
CA ARG A 78 -4.32 -2.26 -16.48
C ARG A 78 -5.37 -1.86 -17.52
N SER A 79 -6.42 -2.68 -17.64
CA SER A 79 -7.44 -2.65 -18.69
C SER A 79 -8.85 -2.38 -18.15
N GLU A 80 -8.98 -2.04 -16.86
CA GLU A 80 -10.26 -1.82 -16.18
C GLU A 80 -11.06 -0.61 -16.67
N ASP A 81 -10.39 0.40 -17.24
CA ASP A 81 -11.01 1.65 -17.72
C ASP A 81 -11.32 1.66 -19.24
N ILE A 82 -11.14 0.52 -19.91
CA ILE A 82 -11.42 0.40 -21.35
C ILE A 82 -12.91 0.68 -21.60
N GLN A 83 -13.18 1.69 -22.44
CA GLN A 83 -14.53 2.09 -22.78
C GLN A 83 -15.31 0.94 -23.43
N VAL A 84 -16.41 0.56 -22.78
CA VAL A 84 -17.34 -0.47 -23.25
C VAL A 84 -18.25 0.14 -24.31
N VAL A 85 -18.15 -0.37 -25.54
CA VAL A 85 -19.04 -0.02 -26.65
C VAL A 85 -20.03 -1.15 -26.98
N GLU A 86 -19.75 -2.38 -26.53
CA GLU A 86 -20.66 -3.51 -26.67
C GLU A 86 -21.82 -3.47 -25.67
N ARG A 87 -23.04 -3.73 -26.14
CA ARG A 87 -24.19 -4.00 -25.26
C ARG A 87 -24.07 -5.41 -24.67
N SER A 88 -24.60 -5.60 -23.46
CA SER A 88 -24.61 -6.92 -22.80
C SER A 88 -25.28 -7.98 -23.67
N SER A 89 -24.56 -9.08 -23.91
CA SER A 89 -25.07 -10.28 -24.58
C SER A 89 -25.45 -11.41 -23.59
N PHE A 90 -25.25 -11.17 -22.28
CA PHE A 90 -25.59 -12.11 -21.22
C PHE A 90 -26.96 -11.78 -20.61
N LYS A 91 -27.81 -12.80 -20.46
CA LYS A 91 -29.20 -12.66 -19.94
C LYS A 91 -29.26 -12.19 -18.49
N ASP A 92 -28.21 -12.42 -17.71
CA ASP A 92 -28.09 -12.17 -16.27
C ASP A 92 -27.20 -10.94 -15.94
N VAL A 93 -26.81 -10.16 -16.96
CA VAL A 93 -25.96 -8.97 -16.79
C VAL A 93 -26.66 -7.75 -17.37
N GLY A 94 -27.25 -6.93 -16.49
CA GLY A 94 -27.90 -5.66 -16.81
C GLY A 94 -27.23 -4.46 -16.13
N ASN A 95 -27.81 -3.27 -16.30
CA ASN A 95 -27.21 -1.99 -15.89
C ASN A 95 -27.01 -1.80 -14.36
N LYS A 96 -27.56 -2.71 -13.54
CA LYS A 96 -27.37 -2.72 -12.08
C LYS A 96 -26.57 -3.94 -11.59
N THR A 97 -26.09 -4.79 -12.49
CA THR A 97 -25.29 -5.97 -12.12
C THR A 97 -23.95 -5.50 -11.56
N ARG A 98 -23.56 -5.99 -10.39
CA ARG A 98 -22.26 -5.72 -9.77
C ARG A 98 -21.15 -6.07 -10.76
N GLY A 99 -20.17 -5.18 -10.93
CA GLY A 99 -19.08 -5.37 -11.88
C GLY A 99 -19.50 -5.46 -13.37
N GLN A 100 -20.69 -4.97 -13.75
CA GLN A 100 -21.15 -4.96 -15.16
C GLN A 100 -20.05 -4.46 -16.11
N HIS A 101 -19.41 -3.33 -15.80
CA HIS A 101 -18.35 -2.76 -16.61
C HIS A 101 -17.23 -3.78 -16.86
N SER A 102 -16.65 -4.34 -15.80
CA SER A 102 -15.59 -5.35 -15.88
C SER A 102 -15.99 -6.60 -16.66
N ILE A 103 -17.24 -7.05 -16.56
CA ILE A 103 -17.78 -8.18 -17.34
C ILE A 103 -17.83 -7.83 -18.84
N LEU A 104 -18.37 -6.65 -19.19
CA LEU A 104 -18.49 -6.22 -20.58
C LEU A 104 -17.12 -5.92 -21.21
N THR A 105 -16.21 -5.27 -20.48
CA THR A 105 -14.82 -5.06 -20.89
C THR A 105 -14.11 -6.38 -21.16
N SER A 106 -14.20 -7.34 -20.24
CA SER A 106 -13.64 -8.69 -20.41
C SER A 106 -14.25 -9.43 -21.62
N ARG A 107 -15.53 -9.18 -21.94
CA ARG A 107 -16.24 -9.80 -23.06
C ARG A 107 -15.86 -9.18 -24.41
N GLN A 108 -15.74 -7.85 -24.47
CA GLN A 108 -15.29 -7.06 -25.62
C GLN A 108 -13.83 -7.41 -25.99
N MET A 109 -12.97 -7.54 -24.97
CA MET A 109 -11.58 -7.98 -25.14
C MET A 109 -11.44 -9.47 -25.48
N ARG A 110 -12.52 -10.27 -25.38
CA ARG A 110 -12.53 -11.74 -25.57
C ARG A 110 -11.65 -12.50 -24.56
N ILE A 111 -11.60 -12.01 -23.33
CA ILE A 111 -11.04 -12.72 -22.17
C ILE A 111 -12.03 -13.81 -21.71
N ILE A 112 -13.33 -13.48 -21.72
CA ILE A 112 -14.44 -14.36 -21.34
C ILE A 112 -15.45 -14.57 -22.48
N TYR A 113 -16.17 -15.68 -22.42
CA TYR A 113 -17.24 -16.03 -23.39
C TYR A 113 -18.60 -16.32 -22.75
N GLY A 114 -18.65 -16.60 -21.43
CA GLY A 114 -19.87 -17.01 -20.71
C GLY A 114 -20.22 -18.49 -20.90
N TYR A 115 -21.44 -18.86 -20.50
CA TYR A 115 -21.96 -20.23 -20.58
C TYR A 115 -22.88 -20.44 -21.80
N PRO A 116 -23.10 -21.69 -22.26
CA PRO A 116 -23.97 -22.00 -23.41
C PRO A 116 -25.43 -21.53 -23.26
N ASP A 117 -25.93 -21.39 -22.04
CA ASP A 117 -27.27 -20.86 -21.70
C ASP A 117 -27.42 -19.33 -21.96
N LYS A 118 -26.33 -18.67 -22.37
CA LYS A 118 -26.15 -17.22 -22.54
C LYS A 118 -26.13 -16.43 -21.23
N THR A 119 -25.56 -17.02 -20.16
CA THR A 119 -25.31 -16.32 -18.89
C THR A 119 -23.82 -16.14 -18.60
N PHE A 120 -23.47 -15.24 -17.68
CA PHE A 120 -22.11 -15.10 -17.14
C PHE A 120 -21.96 -15.69 -15.72
N LYS A 121 -23.04 -15.65 -14.93
CA LYS A 121 -23.16 -16.00 -13.50
C LYS A 121 -22.20 -15.19 -12.61
N PRO A 122 -22.37 -13.85 -12.50
CA PRO A 122 -21.43 -12.95 -11.81
C PRO A 122 -21.03 -13.41 -10.41
N GLU A 123 -22.03 -13.69 -9.57
CA GLU A 123 -21.86 -14.02 -8.14
C GLU A 123 -21.58 -15.51 -7.89
N SER A 124 -21.54 -16.34 -8.94
CA SER A 124 -21.15 -17.75 -8.77
C SER A 124 -19.64 -17.86 -8.56
N ASN A 125 -19.23 -18.71 -7.62
CA ASN A 125 -17.81 -19.00 -7.39
C ASN A 125 -17.15 -19.62 -8.62
N VAL A 126 -16.01 -19.09 -9.04
CA VAL A 126 -15.26 -19.56 -10.21
C VAL A 126 -14.60 -20.92 -9.90
N THR A 127 -14.58 -21.83 -10.88
CA THR A 127 -13.81 -23.09 -10.74
C THR A 127 -12.36 -22.91 -11.18
N ARG A 128 -11.48 -23.77 -10.67
CA ARG A 128 -10.06 -23.79 -11.08
C ARG A 128 -9.89 -23.99 -12.60
N SER A 129 -10.71 -24.84 -13.24
CA SER A 129 -10.74 -24.98 -14.71
C SER A 129 -11.16 -23.70 -15.45
N GLU A 130 -12.17 -22.98 -14.95
CA GLU A 130 -12.62 -21.72 -15.55
C GLU A 130 -11.53 -20.64 -15.45
N THR A 131 -10.86 -20.56 -14.30
CA THR A 131 -9.71 -19.67 -14.11
C THR A 131 -8.55 -20.02 -15.04
N MET A 132 -8.21 -21.30 -15.19
CA MET A 132 -7.18 -21.72 -16.15
C MET A 132 -7.56 -21.34 -17.59
N SER A 133 -8.84 -21.41 -17.96
CA SER A 133 -9.34 -20.93 -19.25
C SER A 133 -9.06 -19.45 -19.48
N ILE A 134 -9.40 -18.62 -18.48
CA ILE A 134 -9.22 -17.16 -18.54
C ILE A 134 -7.74 -16.80 -18.70
N ILE A 135 -6.85 -17.42 -17.91
CA ILE A 135 -5.39 -17.18 -17.97
C ILE A 135 -4.79 -17.67 -19.30
N ALA A 136 -5.25 -18.83 -19.79
CA ALA A 136 -4.80 -19.37 -21.06
C ALA A 136 -5.25 -18.52 -22.26
N ASN A 137 -6.41 -17.86 -22.18
CA ASN A 137 -6.90 -16.95 -23.23
C ASN A 137 -6.07 -15.68 -23.38
N ILE A 138 -5.56 -15.12 -22.27
CA ILE A 138 -4.81 -13.85 -22.28
C ILE A 138 -3.33 -14.01 -22.63
N THR A 139 -2.76 -15.19 -22.41
CA THR A 139 -1.32 -15.45 -22.59
C THR A 139 -0.94 -15.72 -24.04
N LYS A 140 0.30 -15.40 -24.42
CA LYS A 140 0.90 -15.66 -25.74
C LYS A 140 0.64 -17.09 -26.22
N LYS A 141 0.38 -17.24 -27.51
CA LYS A 141 0.00 -18.53 -28.11
C LYS A 141 1.25 -19.34 -28.47
N PHE A 142 1.27 -20.60 -28.05
CA PHE A 142 2.26 -21.59 -28.45
C PHE A 142 1.61 -22.98 -28.41
N THR A 143 2.10 -23.90 -29.25
CA THR A 143 1.67 -25.29 -29.21
C THR A 143 2.11 -25.91 -27.90
N THR A 144 1.14 -26.40 -27.12
CA THR A 144 1.41 -27.07 -25.85
C THR A 144 1.10 -28.54 -25.96
N ASP A 145 2.10 -29.37 -25.69
CA ASP A 145 1.90 -30.80 -25.52
C ASP A 145 1.40 -31.09 -24.08
N THR A 146 0.37 -31.92 -23.99
CA THR A 146 -0.36 -32.22 -22.77
C THR A 146 0.30 -33.25 -21.87
N SER A 147 1.42 -33.87 -22.27
CA SER A 147 2.19 -34.82 -21.43
C SER A 147 2.60 -34.24 -20.08
N VAL A 148 2.74 -32.90 -19.99
CA VAL A 148 3.02 -32.17 -18.75
C VAL A 148 1.92 -32.35 -17.68
N LEU A 149 0.74 -32.86 -18.06
CA LEU A 149 -0.35 -33.22 -17.16
C LEU A 149 -0.17 -34.60 -16.49
N ASP A 150 0.63 -35.50 -17.08
CA ASP A 150 0.69 -36.90 -16.65
C ASP A 150 1.34 -37.10 -15.27
N LYS A 151 2.00 -36.06 -14.73
CA LYS A 151 2.54 -36.03 -13.37
C LYS A 151 1.49 -35.77 -12.27
N PHE A 152 0.28 -35.29 -12.62
CA PHE A 152 -0.75 -34.95 -11.63
C PHE A 152 -1.75 -36.10 -11.49
N TYR A 153 -2.04 -36.53 -10.26
CA TYR A 153 -2.86 -37.71 -10.01
C TYR A 153 -4.31 -37.57 -10.51
N ASP A 154 -4.84 -36.35 -10.49
CA ASP A 154 -6.20 -36.02 -10.89
C ASP A 154 -6.33 -35.48 -12.33
N GLN A 155 -5.31 -35.69 -13.18
CA GLN A 155 -5.32 -35.18 -14.56
C GLN A 155 -6.51 -35.68 -15.41
N ASN A 156 -7.07 -36.84 -15.07
CA ASN A 156 -8.28 -37.40 -15.70
C ASN A 156 -9.57 -36.67 -15.29
N SER A 157 -9.56 -35.90 -14.20
CA SER A 157 -10.67 -35.06 -13.77
C SER A 157 -10.73 -33.70 -14.50
N ILE A 158 -9.70 -33.36 -15.28
CA ILE A 158 -9.66 -32.12 -16.08
C ILE A 158 -10.68 -32.24 -17.22
N PRO A 159 -11.66 -31.31 -17.34
CA PRO A 159 -12.58 -31.29 -18.46
C PRO A 159 -11.86 -31.28 -19.81
N GLY A 160 -12.34 -32.04 -20.80
CA GLY A 160 -11.65 -32.18 -22.09
C GLY A 160 -11.33 -30.86 -22.79
N TRP A 161 -12.22 -29.86 -22.68
CA TRP A 161 -12.01 -28.50 -23.20
C TRP A 161 -10.89 -27.72 -22.48
N ALA A 162 -10.54 -28.10 -21.25
CA ALA A 162 -9.58 -27.42 -20.40
C ALA A 162 -8.17 -28.03 -20.45
N ARG A 163 -7.99 -29.27 -20.93
CA ARG A 163 -6.69 -30.00 -20.86
C ARG A 163 -5.52 -29.22 -21.47
N ALA A 164 -5.69 -28.69 -22.68
CA ALA A 164 -4.65 -27.87 -23.33
C ALA A 164 -4.38 -26.53 -22.59
N LEU A 165 -5.40 -25.98 -21.93
CA LEU A 165 -5.34 -24.71 -21.20
C LEU A 165 -4.56 -24.88 -19.88
N PHE A 166 -4.83 -25.95 -19.14
CA PHE A 166 -4.02 -26.37 -17.98
C PHE A 166 -2.56 -26.57 -18.38
N ALA A 167 -2.31 -27.40 -19.41
CA ALA A 167 -0.95 -27.70 -19.85
C ALA A 167 -0.17 -26.42 -20.22
N LYS A 168 -0.83 -25.46 -20.90
CA LYS A 168 -0.25 -24.16 -21.25
C LYS A 168 0.13 -23.35 -20.01
N ASN A 169 -0.77 -23.24 -19.05
CA ASN A 169 -0.53 -22.47 -17.83
C ASN A 169 0.54 -23.11 -16.94
N ILE A 170 0.62 -24.45 -16.90
CA ILE A 170 1.68 -25.18 -16.18
C ILE A 170 3.05 -24.87 -16.81
N ARG A 171 3.19 -24.88 -18.14
CA ARG A 171 4.44 -24.48 -18.83
C ARG A 171 4.82 -23.01 -18.60
N ASN A 172 3.83 -22.15 -18.44
CA ASN A 172 4.03 -20.73 -18.09
C ASN A 172 4.24 -20.49 -16.57
N ASN A 173 4.21 -21.52 -15.71
CA ASN A 173 4.21 -21.39 -14.24
C ASN A 173 3.04 -20.55 -13.66
N LEU A 174 1.94 -20.41 -14.42
CA LEU A 174 0.72 -19.66 -14.06
C LEU A 174 -0.36 -20.58 -13.49
N TYR A 175 0.03 -21.43 -12.53
CA TYR A 175 -0.86 -22.33 -11.78
C TYR A 175 -0.49 -22.30 -10.29
N VAL A 176 -1.37 -22.83 -9.44
CA VAL A 176 -1.17 -22.92 -7.99
C VAL A 176 -1.78 -24.20 -7.45
N ASN A 177 -0.97 -25.04 -6.81
CA ASN A 177 -1.36 -26.32 -6.25
C ASN A 177 -0.95 -26.36 -4.78
N TYR A 178 -1.88 -25.95 -3.90
CA TYR A 178 -1.73 -25.97 -2.45
C TYR A 178 -2.98 -26.61 -1.82
N PRO A 179 -2.86 -27.46 -0.78
CA PRO A 179 -1.61 -27.87 -0.11
C PRO A 179 -0.82 -28.94 -0.86
N ASP A 180 -1.45 -29.67 -1.78
CA ASP A 180 -0.85 -30.78 -2.52
C ASP A 180 -0.34 -30.30 -3.90
N PRO A 181 0.97 -30.35 -4.17
CA PRO A 181 1.56 -29.91 -5.44
C PRO A 181 1.18 -30.80 -6.63
N ASP A 182 0.84 -32.08 -6.40
CA ASP A 182 0.58 -33.09 -7.43
C ASP A 182 -0.92 -33.23 -7.75
N MET A 183 -1.77 -32.35 -7.20
CA MET A 183 -3.22 -32.30 -7.41
C MET A 183 -3.69 -30.97 -8.00
N LEU A 184 -4.24 -30.99 -9.22
CA LEU A 184 -4.71 -29.80 -9.94
C LEU A 184 -6.08 -29.31 -9.47
N ARG A 185 -6.89 -30.17 -8.85
CA ARG A 185 -8.26 -29.92 -8.36
C ARG A 185 -9.12 -29.14 -9.38
N PRO A 186 -9.28 -29.64 -10.62
CA PRO A 186 -9.79 -28.85 -11.73
C PRO A 186 -11.24 -28.38 -11.57
N ASN A 187 -12.06 -29.11 -10.81
CA ASN A 187 -13.49 -28.83 -10.65
C ASN A 187 -13.82 -28.07 -9.35
N ASP A 188 -12.84 -27.92 -8.45
CA ASP A 188 -12.99 -27.21 -7.19
C ASP A 188 -13.18 -25.70 -7.42
N LYS A 189 -13.75 -25.03 -6.41
CA LYS A 189 -13.87 -23.57 -6.39
C LYS A 189 -12.52 -22.95 -6.01
N LEU A 190 -12.15 -21.89 -6.72
CA LEU A 190 -10.91 -21.17 -6.44
C LEU A 190 -11.05 -20.38 -5.12
N THR A 191 -10.12 -20.59 -4.20
CA THR A 191 -10.02 -19.78 -2.97
C THR A 191 -9.44 -18.40 -3.26
N ARG A 192 -9.65 -17.44 -2.35
CA ARG A 192 -9.10 -16.08 -2.48
C ARG A 192 -7.58 -16.06 -2.34
N ALA A 193 -6.99 -16.94 -1.53
CA ALA A 193 -5.54 -17.14 -1.48
C ALA A 193 -4.98 -17.65 -2.82
N GLU A 194 -5.57 -18.70 -3.40
CA GLU A 194 -5.16 -19.19 -4.72
C GLU A 194 -5.36 -18.13 -5.83
N ALA A 195 -6.43 -17.34 -5.74
CA ALA A 195 -6.66 -16.22 -6.64
C ALA A 195 -5.57 -15.15 -6.53
N ALA A 196 -5.16 -14.77 -5.31
CA ALA A 196 -4.06 -13.83 -5.08
C ALA A 196 -2.76 -14.34 -5.70
N VAL A 197 -2.41 -15.62 -5.47
CA VAL A 197 -1.19 -16.23 -6.04
C VAL A 197 -1.20 -16.23 -7.57
N LEU A 198 -2.34 -16.54 -8.21
CA LEU A 198 -2.46 -16.48 -9.67
C LEU A 198 -2.37 -15.05 -10.20
N LEU A 199 -2.98 -14.07 -9.54
CA LEU A 199 -2.95 -12.67 -9.92
C LEU A 199 -1.55 -12.06 -9.76
N ALA A 200 -0.87 -12.34 -8.65
CA ALA A 200 0.51 -11.96 -8.38
C ALA A 200 1.46 -12.51 -9.46
N LYS A 201 1.40 -13.83 -9.73
CA LYS A 201 2.16 -14.47 -10.82
C LYS A 201 1.94 -13.80 -12.18
N ILE A 202 0.70 -13.44 -12.53
CA ILE A 202 0.43 -12.73 -13.79
C ILE A 202 1.01 -11.31 -13.78
N SER A 203 0.91 -10.58 -12.66
CA SER A 203 1.46 -9.22 -12.53
C SER A 203 2.99 -9.16 -12.65
N GLU A 204 3.67 -10.24 -12.27
CA GLU A 204 5.13 -10.41 -12.34
C GLU A 204 5.62 -10.89 -13.71
N ASN A 205 4.73 -11.48 -14.51
CA ASN A 205 5.07 -12.11 -15.79
C ASN A 205 4.18 -11.55 -16.92
N LEU A 206 3.97 -10.22 -16.94
CA LEU A 206 3.12 -9.54 -17.93
C LEU A 206 3.64 -9.70 -19.37
N GLU A 207 4.93 -9.97 -19.55
CA GLU A 207 5.53 -10.34 -20.83
C GLU A 207 5.03 -11.70 -21.37
N LEU A 208 4.38 -12.55 -20.56
CA LEU A 208 3.66 -13.74 -21.04
C LEU A 208 2.28 -13.41 -21.62
N VAL A 209 1.73 -12.21 -21.40
CA VAL A 209 0.42 -11.78 -21.91
C VAL A 209 0.52 -11.33 -23.37
N GLU A 210 -0.50 -11.59 -24.20
CA GLU A 210 -0.58 -10.95 -25.53
C GLU A 210 -0.86 -9.45 -25.35
N ALA A 211 -0.03 -8.58 -25.94
CA ALA A 211 -0.09 -7.12 -25.74
C ALA A 211 -1.47 -6.47 -25.97
N LYS A 212 -2.36 -7.08 -26.76
CA LYS A 212 -3.74 -6.63 -26.98
C LYS A 212 -4.65 -6.70 -25.73
N TYR A 213 -4.25 -7.47 -24.71
CA TYR A 213 -4.96 -7.58 -23.42
C TYR A 213 -4.39 -6.66 -22.35
N LEU A 214 -3.23 -6.05 -22.60
CA LEU A 214 -2.65 -5.05 -21.71
C LEU A 214 -3.26 -3.69 -22.02
N GLY A 215 -3.52 -2.90 -20.99
CA GLY A 215 -3.83 -1.49 -21.14
C GLY A 215 -2.72 -0.78 -21.91
N LYS A 216 -3.07 0.27 -22.66
CA LYS A 216 -2.08 1.03 -23.44
C LYS A 216 -1.03 1.61 -22.49
N GLN A 217 0.18 1.05 -22.50
CA GLN A 217 1.34 1.67 -21.89
C GLN A 217 1.57 3.04 -22.55
N LYS A 218 1.28 4.08 -21.78
CA LYS A 218 2.06 5.31 -21.74
C LYS A 218 2.59 5.44 -20.31
N ASP A 219 3.64 6.25 -20.15
CA ASP A 219 4.17 6.69 -18.86
C ASP A 219 3.11 7.50 -18.11
N SER A 220 2.20 6.78 -17.49
CA SER A 220 1.01 7.28 -16.84
C SER A 220 0.65 6.23 -15.82
N ALA A 221 0.99 6.52 -14.57
CA ALA A 221 0.20 6.02 -13.48
C ALA A 221 -1.29 6.24 -13.87
N ILE A 222 -2.12 5.22 -13.74
CA ILE A 222 -3.57 5.36 -13.94
C ILE A 222 -4.14 5.70 -12.56
N PHE A 223 -4.80 6.86 -12.45
CA PHE A 223 -5.52 7.23 -11.25
C PHE A 223 -6.73 6.31 -11.12
N VAL A 224 -6.74 5.45 -10.10
CA VAL A 224 -7.78 4.45 -9.89
C VAL A 224 -8.93 5.04 -9.08
N ARG A 225 -8.61 5.74 -7.98
CA ARG A 225 -9.59 6.33 -7.05
C ARG A 225 -8.94 7.26 -6.03
N ASN A 226 -9.76 8.11 -5.43
CA ASN A 226 -9.44 8.73 -4.14
C ASN A 226 -9.82 7.81 -3.00
N GLU A 227 -9.03 7.85 -1.94
CA GLU A 227 -9.27 7.31 -0.61
C GLU A 227 -8.92 8.37 0.44
N TYR A 228 -9.26 8.11 1.71
CA TYR A 228 -9.21 9.16 2.74
C TYR A 228 -8.48 8.75 4.01
N LEU A 229 -7.52 9.57 4.44
CA LEU A 229 -6.71 9.36 5.63
C LEU A 229 -7.22 10.21 6.82
N ASN A 230 -8.07 9.64 7.68
CA ASN A 230 -8.70 10.37 8.80
C ASN A 230 -7.94 10.25 10.14
N THR A 231 -6.61 10.30 10.12
CA THR A 231 -5.78 10.19 11.34
C THR A 231 -5.68 11.50 12.14
N TYR A 232 -6.10 12.63 11.56
CA TYR A 232 -6.13 13.92 12.25
C TYR A 232 -7.26 14.84 11.79
N ALA A 233 -8.26 15.05 12.66
CA ALA A 233 -9.50 15.78 12.35
C ALA A 233 -9.36 17.28 12.00
N LYS A 234 -8.14 17.83 11.98
CA LYS A 234 -7.83 19.21 11.56
C LYS A 234 -6.80 19.26 10.43
N ALA A 235 -6.59 18.15 9.72
CA ALA A 235 -5.70 18.11 8.57
C ALA A 235 -6.25 19.02 7.45
N PRO A 236 -5.42 19.90 6.84
CA PRO A 236 -5.83 20.72 5.68
C PRO A 236 -6.36 19.92 4.48
N ARG A 237 -5.84 18.71 4.28
CA ARG A 237 -6.38 17.69 3.37
C ARG A 237 -6.32 16.32 4.06
N ASN A 238 -7.07 15.37 3.52
CA ASN A 238 -7.06 13.98 3.95
C ASN A 238 -7.07 13.03 2.75
N VAL A 239 -6.73 13.50 1.54
CA VAL A 239 -6.87 12.73 0.30
C VAL A 239 -5.61 11.90 0.04
N VAL A 240 -5.84 10.64 -0.28
CA VAL A 240 -4.84 9.71 -0.80
C VAL A 240 -5.30 9.29 -2.19
N GLU A 241 -4.55 9.66 -3.22
CA GLU A 241 -4.84 9.17 -4.56
C GLU A 241 -4.21 7.79 -4.73
N ILE A 242 -5.04 6.79 -5.04
CA ILE A 242 -4.61 5.45 -5.38
C ILE A 242 -4.39 5.40 -6.88
N TRP A 243 -3.14 5.22 -7.30
CA TRP A 243 -2.78 4.98 -8.69
C TRP A 243 -2.30 3.53 -8.87
N ASN A 244 -2.45 2.94 -10.05
CA ASN A 244 -2.12 1.53 -10.29
C ASN A 244 -0.63 1.11 -10.13
N ILE A 245 0.28 2.06 -9.87
CA ILE A 245 1.73 1.82 -9.65
C ILE A 245 2.27 2.53 -8.39
N LYS A 246 1.44 3.34 -7.72
CA LYS A 246 1.86 4.22 -6.62
C LYS A 246 0.66 4.70 -5.82
N LEU A 247 0.90 5.01 -4.57
CA LEU A 247 0.02 5.80 -3.73
C LEU A 247 0.56 7.23 -3.64
N LEU A 248 -0.30 8.23 -3.77
CA LEU A 248 0.06 9.65 -3.61
C LEU A 248 -0.71 10.21 -2.41
N VAL A 249 0.01 10.52 -1.33
CA VAL A 249 -0.55 11.26 -0.20
C VAL A 249 -0.39 12.75 -0.50
N GLU A 250 -1.49 13.46 -0.75
CA GLU A 250 -1.44 14.88 -1.10
C GLU A 250 -0.86 15.74 0.03
N ALA A 251 -0.21 16.86 -0.32
CA ALA A 251 0.17 17.91 0.61
C ALA A 251 -1.05 18.39 1.43
N GLY A 252 -0.87 18.59 2.73
CA GLY A 252 -1.95 18.90 3.67
C GLY A 252 -2.46 17.71 4.47
N ASN A 253 -2.12 16.47 4.10
CA ASN A 253 -2.34 15.31 4.97
C ASN A 253 -1.51 15.40 6.25
N VAL A 254 -2.07 14.86 7.35
CA VAL A 254 -1.45 14.87 8.68
C VAL A 254 -1.60 13.51 9.35
N PHE A 255 -0.50 12.92 9.83
CA PHE A 255 -0.49 11.60 10.48
C PHE A 255 0.38 11.56 11.77
N PRO A 256 0.06 10.69 12.74
CA PRO A 256 0.76 10.65 14.04
C PRO A 256 2.20 10.11 13.93
N ALA A 257 3.07 10.61 14.79
CA ALA A 257 4.45 10.13 14.94
C ALA A 257 4.96 10.32 16.39
N LYS A 258 6.11 9.73 16.72
CA LYS A 258 6.86 10.00 17.96
C LYS A 258 8.30 10.37 17.64
N PHE A 259 9.00 11.06 18.53
CA PHE A 259 10.46 11.20 18.42
C PHE A 259 11.10 9.84 18.70
N GLU A 260 12.04 9.41 17.86
CA GLU A 260 12.80 8.18 18.06
C GLU A 260 13.91 8.38 19.10
N SER A 261 14.57 9.54 19.09
CA SER A 261 15.61 9.90 20.05
C SER A 261 15.16 11.03 20.99
N ASN A 262 15.48 10.86 22.28
CA ASN A 262 15.29 11.92 23.27
C ASN A 262 16.28 13.06 22.98
N ILE A 263 15.81 14.17 22.40
CA ILE A 263 16.56 15.43 22.40
C ILE A 263 16.76 15.83 23.86
N ASN A 264 17.96 15.59 24.40
CA ASN A 264 18.26 15.80 25.80
C ASN A 264 18.36 17.31 26.10
N SER A 265 17.21 17.92 26.41
CA SER A 265 17.03 19.35 26.70
C SER A 265 17.88 19.91 27.85
N LYS A 266 18.57 19.04 28.62
CA LYS A 266 19.51 19.43 29.67
C LYS A 266 20.98 19.45 29.23
N SER A 267 21.30 18.96 28.03
CA SER A 267 22.65 19.02 27.45
C SER A 267 22.75 20.18 26.44
N GLN A 268 23.95 20.72 26.27
CA GLN A 268 24.17 21.97 25.53
C GLN A 268 23.94 21.86 24.01
N SER A 269 23.31 22.89 23.47
CA SER A 269 23.27 23.27 22.05
C SER A 269 22.80 22.20 21.07
N THR A 270 21.48 22.09 20.89
CA THR A 270 20.95 21.90 19.53
C THR A 270 21.50 23.02 18.64
N LYS A 271 21.95 22.70 17.42
CA LYS A 271 22.48 23.62 16.40
C LYS A 271 21.69 23.49 15.10
N VAL A 272 21.81 24.51 14.24
CA VAL A 272 21.35 24.40 12.85
C VAL A 272 22.20 23.33 12.15
N GLY A 273 21.56 22.40 11.46
CA GLY A 273 22.17 21.21 10.85
C GLY A 273 22.03 19.92 11.67
N ASP A 274 21.64 19.99 12.95
CA ASP A 274 21.45 18.77 13.76
C ASP A 274 20.32 17.90 13.19
N LEU A 275 20.51 16.57 13.28
CA LEU A 275 19.52 15.59 12.86
C LEU A 275 18.61 15.18 14.01
N VAL A 276 17.32 15.00 13.69
CA VAL A 276 16.27 14.57 14.61
C VAL A 276 15.40 13.54 13.88
N ASN A 277 15.17 12.39 14.50
CA ASN A 277 14.42 11.30 13.87
C ASN A 277 13.03 11.16 14.51
N PHE A 278 12.03 10.94 13.65
CA PHE A 278 10.65 10.66 14.03
C PHE A 278 10.28 9.27 13.54
N VAL A 279 9.34 8.59 14.21
CA VAL A 279 8.88 7.25 13.83
C VAL A 279 7.36 7.17 13.88
N VAL A 280 6.78 6.58 12.84
CA VAL A 280 5.36 6.15 12.82
C VAL A 280 5.27 4.86 13.64
N VAL A 281 4.36 4.83 14.62
CA VAL A 281 4.32 3.73 15.61
C VAL A 281 3.41 2.60 15.19
N ASP A 282 2.27 2.96 14.59
CA ASP A 282 1.19 2.07 14.22
C ASP A 282 0.93 2.25 12.72
N ASP A 283 0.51 1.20 12.02
CA ASP A 283 0.24 1.24 10.58
C ASP A 283 -0.84 2.27 10.23
N ILE A 284 -0.57 3.06 9.20
CA ILE A 284 -1.43 4.15 8.76
C ILE A 284 -2.25 3.66 7.57
N TYR A 285 -3.56 3.46 7.76
CA TYR A 285 -4.49 3.07 6.71
C TYR A 285 -5.43 4.21 6.28
N THR A 286 -5.94 4.13 5.05
CA THR A 286 -7.13 4.88 4.63
C THR A 286 -8.39 4.32 5.29
N ASN A 287 -9.48 5.10 5.27
CA ASN A 287 -10.82 4.63 5.70
C ASN A 287 -11.30 3.43 4.86
N GLU A 288 -10.78 3.28 3.65
CA GLU A 288 -11.05 2.21 2.69
C GLU A 288 -10.14 0.98 2.87
N ASN A 289 -9.36 0.93 3.96
CA ASN A 289 -8.45 -0.15 4.36
C ASN A 289 -7.23 -0.38 3.44
N THR A 290 -6.74 0.64 2.72
CA THR A 290 -5.44 0.57 2.03
C THR A 290 -4.33 1.05 2.97
N LEU A 291 -3.22 0.29 3.06
CA LEU A 291 -2.04 0.72 3.80
C LEU A 291 -1.36 1.90 3.08
N VAL A 292 -1.10 2.98 3.83
CA VAL A 292 -0.52 4.24 3.34
C VAL A 292 0.93 4.38 3.76
N ILE A 293 1.21 4.23 5.06
CA ILE A 293 2.57 4.28 5.62
C ILE A 293 2.67 3.17 6.69
N PRO A 294 3.58 2.20 6.54
CA PRO A 294 3.75 1.15 7.54
C PRO A 294 4.35 1.68 8.85
N ALA A 295 4.05 0.98 9.95
CA ALA A 295 4.67 1.15 11.25
C ALA A 295 6.20 1.04 11.14
N GLN A 296 6.92 1.66 12.07
CA GLN A 296 8.38 1.80 12.05
C GLN A 296 8.97 2.63 10.89
N THR A 297 8.14 3.20 9.99
CA THR A 297 8.63 4.21 9.03
C THR A 297 9.28 5.38 9.78
N ARG A 298 10.55 5.63 9.49
CA ARG A 298 11.35 6.68 10.12
C ARG A 298 11.40 7.91 9.23
N PHE A 299 11.33 9.09 9.82
CA PHE A 299 11.49 10.35 9.11
C PHE A 299 12.69 11.10 9.67
N ASP A 300 13.62 11.44 8.77
CA ASP A 300 14.81 12.19 9.13
C ASP A 300 14.55 13.68 8.94
N ALA A 301 14.63 14.42 10.04
CA ALA A 301 14.52 15.86 10.06
C ALA A 301 15.85 16.54 10.33
N SER A 302 15.97 17.77 9.84
CA SER A 302 17.11 18.65 10.10
C SER A 302 16.65 19.91 10.83
N VAL A 303 17.45 20.39 11.79
CA VAL A 303 17.24 21.69 12.42
C VAL A 303 17.64 22.80 11.44
N VAL A 304 16.65 23.53 10.92
CA VAL A 304 16.87 24.58 9.91
C VAL A 304 17.11 25.95 10.56
N LYS A 305 16.55 26.19 11.75
CA LYS A 305 16.66 27.47 12.47
C LYS A 305 16.51 27.25 13.97
N ILE A 306 17.15 28.10 14.77
CA ILE A 306 16.94 28.18 16.22
C ILE A 306 16.54 29.61 16.56
N GLU A 307 15.43 29.76 17.28
CA GLU A 307 14.94 31.02 17.78
C GLU A 307 15.26 31.15 19.27
N LYS A 308 16.07 32.15 19.60
CA LYS A 308 16.32 32.53 21.00
C LYS A 308 15.07 33.20 21.55
N THR A 309 14.52 32.64 22.61
CA THR A 309 13.33 33.16 23.27
C THR A 309 13.63 34.37 24.14
N LYS A 310 12.62 35.22 24.40
CA LYS A 310 12.77 36.39 25.29
C LYS A 310 13.12 35.93 26.71
N TRP A 311 13.85 36.76 27.46
CA TRP A 311 14.49 36.47 28.76
C TRP A 311 13.66 35.79 29.87
N LYS A 312 12.31 35.70 29.73
CA LYS A 312 11.42 34.98 30.65
C LYS A 312 11.11 33.53 30.24
N GLU A 313 11.38 33.14 29.00
CA GLU A 313 11.23 31.76 28.50
C GLU A 313 12.60 31.05 28.53
N LYS A 314 12.73 30.00 29.34
CA LYS A 314 14.01 29.32 29.61
C LYS A 314 14.55 28.43 28.48
N ASN A 315 13.74 28.13 27.45
CA ASN A 315 14.08 27.14 26.42
C ASN A 315 14.00 27.79 25.02
N SER A 316 15.08 27.68 24.25
CA SER A 316 15.11 28.05 22.82
C SER A 316 14.17 27.16 21.99
N LYS A 317 13.72 27.68 20.85
CA LYS A 317 12.76 27.00 19.94
C LYS A 317 13.48 26.58 18.65
N ALA A 318 13.32 25.33 18.23
CA ALA A 318 13.91 24.82 16.99
C ALA A 318 12.87 24.71 15.87
N LEU A 319 13.29 25.00 14.65
CA LEU A 319 12.58 24.83 13.39
C LEU A 319 13.08 23.54 12.72
N LEU A 320 12.19 22.59 12.43
CA LEU A 320 12.54 21.29 11.85
C LEU A 320 11.86 21.12 10.49
N THR A 321 12.59 20.58 9.50
CA THR A 321 12.00 20.06 8.24
C THR A 321 12.39 18.60 8.07
N LEU A 322 11.42 17.77 7.71
CA LEU A 322 11.60 16.35 7.39
C LEU A 322 11.85 16.26 5.89
N ASN A 323 12.96 15.65 5.50
CA ASN A 323 13.47 15.69 4.12
C ASN A 323 13.48 14.30 3.45
N LYS A 324 13.46 13.22 4.24
CA LYS A 324 13.30 11.84 3.77
C LYS A 324 12.55 10.99 4.78
N ALA A 325 11.77 10.04 4.26
CA ALA A 325 11.25 8.90 4.98
C ALA A 325 12.12 7.67 4.67
N LYS A 326 12.20 6.73 5.62
CA LYS A 326 12.77 5.40 5.43
C LYS A 326 11.76 4.36 5.89
N LEU A 327 11.30 3.53 4.96
CA LEU A 327 10.35 2.45 5.20
C LEU A 327 11.03 1.25 5.88
N PRO A 328 10.27 0.31 6.49
CA PRO A 328 10.81 -0.82 7.25
C PRO A 328 11.66 -1.81 6.43
N ASP A 329 11.32 -1.99 5.16
CA ASP A 329 12.07 -2.79 4.17
C ASP A 329 13.47 -2.21 3.88
N GLY A 330 13.70 -0.94 4.21
CA GLY A 330 14.94 -0.21 3.99
C GLY A 330 14.84 0.90 2.94
N THR A 331 13.73 0.99 2.21
CA THR A 331 13.52 1.95 1.11
C THR A 331 13.49 3.39 1.60
N VAL A 332 14.03 4.32 0.81
CA VAL A 332 14.20 5.73 1.19
C VAL A 332 13.47 6.64 0.21
N ILE A 333 12.43 7.32 0.70
CA ILE A 333 11.53 8.16 -0.09
C ILE A 333 11.80 9.64 0.27
N PRO A 334 12.00 10.54 -0.72
CA PRO A 334 12.09 11.98 -0.44
C PRO A 334 10.73 12.51 0.02
N VAL A 335 10.72 13.35 1.06
CA VAL A 335 9.49 13.95 1.58
C VAL A 335 9.70 15.43 1.87
N ALA A 336 8.64 16.22 1.76
CA ALA A 336 8.59 17.58 2.26
C ALA A 336 7.54 17.64 3.38
N ALA A 337 7.98 17.72 4.64
CA ALA A 337 7.07 17.71 5.78
C ALA A 337 7.60 18.46 7.02
N VAL A 338 6.69 18.81 7.94
CA VAL A 338 6.99 19.49 9.22
C VAL A 338 6.23 18.86 10.39
N PRO A 339 6.78 18.87 11.62
CA PRO A 339 6.08 18.36 12.80
C PRO A 339 5.10 19.38 13.39
N LEU A 340 3.98 18.91 13.96
CA LEU A 340 2.93 19.70 14.63
C LEU A 340 2.42 19.06 15.93
N THR A 341 1.58 19.78 16.67
CA THR A 341 0.94 19.31 17.92
C THR A 341 -0.56 19.07 17.75
N LYS A 342 -1.12 18.16 18.56
CA LYS A 342 -2.56 17.79 18.60
C LYS A 342 -3.55 18.96 18.60
N SER A 343 -3.16 20.12 19.11
CA SER A 343 -4.03 21.31 19.16
C SER A 343 -4.40 21.90 17.79
N GLY A 344 -3.63 21.61 16.74
CA GLY A 344 -3.78 22.20 15.40
C GLY A 344 -3.33 23.66 15.35
N LYS A 345 -2.65 24.12 16.40
CA LYS A 345 -2.05 25.45 16.51
C LYS A 345 -0.54 25.29 16.58
N LEU A 346 0.17 26.16 15.86
CA LEU A 346 1.50 26.59 16.26
C LEU A 346 1.36 27.52 17.49
N VAL A 347 2.36 27.53 18.37
CA VAL A 347 2.31 28.25 19.67
C VAL A 347 2.24 29.78 19.42
N PRO A 348 1.38 30.55 20.12
CA PRO A 348 0.89 31.86 19.64
C PRO A 348 1.82 33.08 19.85
N ILE A 349 1.57 34.16 19.07
CA ILE A 349 2.13 35.51 19.25
C ILE A 349 1.06 36.61 19.01
N GLN A 350 1.15 37.73 19.75
CA GLN A 350 0.71 39.09 19.36
C GLN A 350 1.83 40.09 19.79
N LYS A 351 1.97 41.32 19.25
CA LYS A 351 1.01 42.23 18.58
C LYS A 351 1.67 43.09 17.47
N ASN A 352 0.86 43.90 16.78
CA ASN A 352 1.04 44.58 15.47
C ASN A 352 1.53 46.05 15.56
N THR A 353 2.19 46.62 14.52
CA THR A 353 2.00 48.02 14.01
C THR A 353 2.67 48.36 12.65
N LYS A 354 1.87 48.88 11.70
CA LYS A 354 2.10 49.86 10.58
C LYS A 354 3.50 50.08 9.94
N HIS A 355 3.64 49.82 8.62
CA HIS A 355 3.79 50.83 7.51
C HIS A 355 3.92 50.20 6.09
N THR A 356 3.88 51.02 5.04
CA THR A 356 3.75 50.78 3.57
C THR A 356 5.11 50.73 2.81
N SER A 357 5.32 50.28 1.53
CA SER A 357 4.53 49.58 0.46
C SER A 357 5.34 49.46 -0.86
N LYS A 358 5.13 48.43 -1.71
CA LYS A 358 4.82 48.50 -3.18
C LYS A 358 4.88 47.15 -3.96
N ASN A 359 4.29 47.13 -5.16
CA ASN A 359 3.96 46.00 -6.07
C ASN A 359 5.15 45.33 -6.83
N TYR A 360 5.02 44.05 -7.27
CA TYR A 360 4.74 43.64 -8.69
C TYR A 360 4.71 42.10 -8.95
N GLN A 361 3.70 41.64 -9.73
CA GLN A 361 3.63 40.50 -10.68
C GLN A 361 3.73 39.00 -10.25
N GLU A 362 3.35 38.13 -11.22
CA GLU A 362 2.88 36.72 -11.14
C GLU A 362 3.70 35.71 -10.30
N GLU A 363 2.98 34.84 -9.56
CA GLU A 363 3.55 33.80 -8.70
C GLU A 363 3.74 32.46 -9.43
N SER A 364 4.90 31.82 -9.22
CA SER A 364 5.20 30.48 -9.72
C SER A 364 4.71 29.37 -8.76
N LYS A 365 4.78 28.10 -9.17
CA LYS A 365 4.49 26.95 -8.28
C LYS A 365 5.37 26.95 -7.01
N THR A 366 6.56 27.55 -7.09
CA THR A 366 7.48 27.78 -5.96
C THR A 366 6.92 28.78 -4.97
N ASP A 367 6.22 29.82 -5.43
CA ASP A 367 5.71 30.90 -4.58
C ASP A 367 4.42 30.49 -3.85
N PHE A 368 3.60 29.63 -4.45
CA PHE A 368 2.51 28.94 -3.75
C PHE A 368 3.05 28.09 -2.56
N LEU A 369 4.11 27.32 -2.79
CA LEU A 369 4.79 26.55 -1.74
C LEU A 369 5.47 27.45 -0.69
N ILE A 370 6.00 28.61 -1.10
CA ILE A 370 6.56 29.61 -0.17
C ILE A 370 5.47 30.31 0.64
N ASN A 371 4.29 30.61 0.07
CA ASN A 371 3.17 31.18 0.81
C ASN A 371 2.52 30.16 1.76
N TYR A 372 2.45 28.86 1.40
CA TYR A 372 2.03 27.81 2.34
C TYR A 372 3.06 27.55 3.45
N SER A 373 4.36 27.55 3.14
CA SER A 373 5.42 27.37 4.14
C SER A 373 5.70 28.61 5.01
N ARG A 374 5.40 29.83 4.54
CA ARG A 374 5.37 31.06 5.36
C ARG A 374 4.31 31.04 6.46
N VAL A 375 3.33 30.12 6.38
CA VAL A 375 2.33 29.89 7.45
C VAL A 375 2.79 28.80 8.44
N LEU A 376 3.87 28.07 8.13
CA LEU A 376 4.34 26.89 8.87
C LEU A 376 5.76 27.09 9.44
N TYR A 377 5.85 27.82 10.57
CA TYR A 377 7.08 27.94 11.35
C TYR A 377 7.02 27.07 12.63
N PRO A 378 7.66 25.88 12.67
CA PRO A 378 7.79 25.08 13.89
C PRO A 378 8.48 25.78 15.08
N VAL A 379 8.01 25.43 16.28
CA VAL A 379 8.47 25.95 17.57
C VAL A 379 8.55 24.78 18.56
N VAL A 380 9.76 24.26 18.80
CA VAL A 380 9.97 23.26 19.86
C VAL A 380 9.91 23.92 21.23
N LYS A 381 8.95 23.50 22.07
CA LYS A 381 9.02 23.68 23.53
C LYS A 381 9.03 22.29 24.15
N TYR A 382 10.23 21.73 24.35
CA TYR A 382 10.40 20.47 25.07
C TYR A 382 10.09 20.71 26.56
N ASP A 383 8.97 20.19 27.02
CA ASP A 383 8.68 19.90 28.43
C ASP A 383 8.43 18.40 28.53
N ASN A 384 8.96 17.76 29.57
CA ASN A 384 9.17 16.31 29.62
C ASN A 384 7.90 15.54 30.03
N LYS A 385 6.73 16.04 29.62
CA LYS A 385 5.41 15.49 29.97
C LYS A 385 4.85 14.68 28.81
N ILE A 386 4.97 13.36 28.96
CA ILE A 386 4.25 12.34 28.20
C ILE A 386 2.75 12.72 28.17
N GLY A 387 2.20 13.01 26.98
CA GLY A 387 0.76 13.28 26.82
C GLY A 387 0.32 13.99 25.54
N ASP A 388 1.09 14.97 25.05
CA ASP A 388 0.69 15.73 23.85
C ASP A 388 1.08 15.01 22.55
N GLY A 389 0.08 14.63 21.77
CA GLY A 389 0.26 13.94 20.48
C GLY A 389 1.03 14.78 19.46
N LEU A 390 2.07 14.16 18.90
CA LEU A 390 2.93 14.67 17.85
C LEU A 390 2.45 14.10 16.50
N TYR A 391 2.41 14.94 15.48
CA TYR A 391 2.00 14.55 14.13
C TYR A 391 2.95 15.17 13.09
N ILE A 392 2.98 14.59 11.90
CA ILE A 392 3.71 15.06 10.72
C ILE A 392 2.68 15.64 9.74
N LEU A 393 2.90 16.86 9.26
CA LEU A 393 2.16 17.51 8.17
C LEU A 393 2.98 17.44 6.89
N LEU A 394 2.40 16.87 5.84
CA LEU A 394 2.98 16.95 4.50
C LEU A 394 2.84 18.37 3.94
N THR A 395 3.96 18.97 3.54
CA THR A 395 4.03 20.30 2.90
C THR A 395 4.27 20.20 1.39
N GLY A 396 4.61 19.01 0.89
CA GLY A 396 4.53 18.60 -0.51
C GLY A 396 3.98 17.18 -0.60
N ASP A 397 3.57 16.75 -1.79
CA ASP A 397 2.97 15.42 -1.98
C ASP A 397 4.00 14.31 -1.71
N LEU A 398 3.59 13.27 -0.99
CA LEU A 398 4.40 12.07 -0.74
C LEU A 398 4.00 11.00 -1.75
N VAL A 399 4.93 10.63 -2.63
CA VAL A 399 4.77 9.53 -3.59
C VAL A 399 5.36 8.26 -2.98
N ILE A 400 4.56 7.19 -2.93
CA ILE A 400 4.98 5.88 -2.44
C ILE A 400 4.71 4.85 -3.54
N PRO A 401 5.74 4.34 -4.24
CA PRO A 401 5.59 3.28 -5.24
C PRO A 401 5.02 1.97 -4.65
N TYR A 402 4.26 1.21 -5.43
CA TYR A 402 3.79 -0.12 -4.99
C TYR A 402 4.84 -1.23 -5.09
N GLU A 403 6.02 -0.94 -5.62
CA GLU A 403 7.19 -1.82 -5.54
C GLU A 403 7.94 -1.64 -4.20
N GLU A 404 7.48 -0.71 -3.35
CA GLU A 404 8.12 -0.24 -2.11
C GLU A 404 7.18 -0.32 -0.88
N LEU A 405 6.01 -0.99 -1.00
CA LEU A 405 5.03 -1.26 0.06
C LEU A 405 4.78 -2.77 0.21
#